data_AF-A0AAD5KD40-F1
#
_entry.id   AF-A0AAD5KD40-F1
#
_cell.length_a   1.000
_cell.length_b   1.000
_cell.length_c   1.000
_cell.angle_alpha   90.00
_cell.angle_beta   90.00
_cell.angle_gamma   90.00
#
_symmetry.space_group_name_H-M   'P 1'
#
loop_
_entity.id
_entity.type
_entity.pdbx_description
1 polymer ?
#
loop_
_entity_poly.entity_id
_entity_poly.type
_entity_poly.pdbx_seq_one_letter_code
_entity_poly.pdbx_strand_id
1 'polypeptide(L)'
;MPRGNHLCPLVGSAPRPSRLARRTPLCRCGPGQGRHGAIPGHHWRHCACGEPRRFQARRVAHHRPCHGRDVHGQDHQVERPQVCCFEPGKKLPDQSITVVHRADGSGTTFNWTDYLTAVSKEWADTVGKGAAVKWPAASSVGGKGNEGVAANVNRVKGAIGYVEYAYVKKNNMNFLQLQNADGKYVSPDDTTFAAAAAGADWFSVPGMGISMVNAKGATSWPVSTASFILMYKDPSDKNLSKEAIKFFDWAFKNGKGMAAELDYVPLPDALTKQIRERVWTQIKN
;
A
#
# COMPACT_ATOMS: atom_id res chain seq x y z
N MET A 1 7.40 16.56 -17.43
CA MET A 1 7.70 15.14 -17.15
C MET A 1 6.46 14.51 -16.53
N PRO A 2 5.93 13.39 -17.06
CA PRO A 2 4.77 12.71 -16.47
C PRO A 2 5.19 11.93 -15.22
N ARG A 3 4.32 11.91 -14.21
CA ARG A 3 4.60 11.38 -12.87
C ARG A 3 4.09 9.94 -12.75
N GLY A 4 4.93 8.91 -12.84
CA GLY A 4 4.53 7.58 -12.37
C GLY A 4 4.15 7.69 -10.89
N ASN A 5 2.91 7.42 -10.51
CA ASN A 5 2.46 7.62 -9.13
C ASN A 5 2.36 6.24 -8.46
N HIS A 6 3.26 5.94 -7.52
CA HIS A 6 3.17 4.70 -6.75
C HIS A 6 2.81 5.02 -5.30
N LEU A 7 1.75 4.41 -4.80
CA LEU A 7 1.11 4.78 -3.55
C LEU A 7 1.63 3.93 -2.39
N CYS A 8 2.10 4.58 -1.33
CA CYS A 8 2.59 3.92 -0.14
C CYS A 8 1.75 4.30 1.09
N PRO A 9 1.22 3.33 1.86
CA PRO A 9 0.68 3.62 3.17
C PRO A 9 1.81 3.93 4.15
N LEU A 10 1.58 4.95 4.97
CA LEU A 10 2.55 5.50 5.92
C LEU A 10 2.12 5.28 7.36
N VAL A 11 3.06 5.31 8.29
CA VAL A 11 2.78 5.28 9.74
C VAL A 11 3.61 6.35 10.45
N GLY A 12 2.94 7.20 11.24
CA GLY A 12 3.62 8.15 12.13
C GLY A 12 4.40 7.43 13.24
N SER A 13 5.65 7.85 13.49
CA SER A 13 6.53 7.20 14.46
C SER A 13 6.15 7.48 15.92
N ALA A 14 6.39 6.48 16.79
CA ALA A 14 6.50 6.68 18.23
C ALA A 14 7.97 6.99 18.60
N PRO A 15 8.26 7.90 19.56
CA PRO A 15 9.63 8.16 19.97
C PRO A 15 10.24 6.94 20.66
N ARG A 16 11.55 6.70 20.42
CA ARG A 16 12.33 5.67 21.14
C ARG A 16 12.29 5.98 22.65
N PRO A 17 12.08 5.00 23.53
CA PRO A 17 12.18 5.25 24.96
C PRO A 17 13.63 5.62 25.31
N SER A 18 13.79 6.80 25.92
CA SER A 18 15.03 7.25 26.55
C SER A 18 15.39 6.27 27.67
N ARG A 19 16.66 5.85 27.71
CA ARG A 19 17.21 5.02 28.78
C ARG A 19 17.10 5.77 30.10
N LEU A 20 16.21 5.34 31.00
CA LEU A 20 16.38 5.58 32.43
C LEU A 20 15.72 4.49 33.28
N ALA A 21 16.54 3.98 34.19
CA ALA A 21 16.23 3.31 35.46
C ALA A 21 15.46 1.97 35.46
N ARG A 22 16.24 0.94 35.78
CA ARG A 22 15.88 -0.36 36.37
C ARG A 22 14.69 -0.28 37.33
N ARG A 23 13.69 -1.16 37.15
CA ARG A 23 13.02 -1.89 38.25
C ARG A 23 12.51 -3.24 37.72
N THR A 24 13.11 -4.30 38.26
CA THR A 24 12.66 -5.69 38.17
C THR A 24 11.32 -5.86 38.88
N PRO A 25 10.38 -6.65 38.37
CA PRO A 25 9.42 -7.34 39.23
C PRO A 25 9.85 -8.81 39.35
N LEU A 26 10.19 -9.19 40.57
CA LEU A 26 10.31 -10.57 41.02
C LEU A 26 8.96 -11.29 40.85
N CYS A 27 8.95 -12.46 40.22
CA CYS A 27 7.95 -13.49 40.46
C CYS A 27 8.68 -14.74 40.96
N ARG A 28 8.61 -14.96 42.28
CA ARG A 28 9.03 -16.19 42.97
C ARG A 28 7.91 -17.23 42.82
N CYS A 29 8.22 -18.42 42.31
CA CYS A 29 7.39 -19.61 42.49
C CYS A 29 8.08 -20.53 43.52
N GLY A 30 7.38 -20.91 44.59
CA GLY A 30 7.84 -21.89 45.58
C GLY A 30 7.52 -23.33 45.15
N PRO A 31 8.15 -24.36 45.76
CA PRO A 31 8.07 -25.73 45.28
C PRO A 31 6.87 -26.48 45.89
N GLY A 32 6.01 -27.03 45.03
CA GLY A 32 5.03 -28.06 45.40
C GLY A 32 5.56 -29.44 44.99
N GLN A 33 5.83 -30.30 45.97
CA GLN A 33 6.08 -31.72 45.77
C GLN A 33 4.76 -32.45 45.49
N GLY A 34 4.75 -33.37 44.52
CA GLY A 34 3.67 -34.33 44.28
C GLY A 34 4.03 -35.24 43.11
N ARG A 35 4.19 -36.54 43.39
CA ARG A 35 4.88 -37.53 42.54
C ARG A 35 3.96 -38.24 41.50
N HIS A 36 4.65 -38.80 40.50
CA HIS A 36 4.35 -40.01 39.70
C HIS A 36 3.25 -39.99 38.62
N GLY A 37 3.64 -40.32 37.37
CA GLY A 37 2.76 -40.83 36.32
C GLY A 37 3.36 -40.73 34.91
N ALA A 38 3.49 -41.86 34.22
CA ALA A 38 4.25 -42.08 32.99
C ALA A 38 3.78 -41.34 31.70
N ILE A 39 4.73 -41.11 30.79
CA ILE A 39 4.59 -40.85 29.33
C ILE A 39 4.77 -42.24 28.65
N PRO A 40 4.02 -42.67 27.60
CA PRO A 40 4.02 -42.03 26.26
C PRO A 40 2.75 -42.14 25.40
N GLY A 41 2.61 -41.24 24.41
CA GLY A 41 1.63 -41.40 23.34
C GLY A 41 1.35 -40.13 22.54
N HIS A 42 2.10 -39.91 21.47
CA HIS A 42 1.86 -38.87 20.48
C HIS A 42 0.52 -39.09 19.77
N HIS A 43 -0.37 -38.10 19.82
CA HIS A 43 -1.46 -37.92 18.86
C HIS A 43 -1.45 -36.47 18.37
N TRP A 44 -0.84 -36.26 17.20
CA TRP A 44 -0.98 -35.04 16.43
C TRP A 44 -2.41 -34.97 15.88
N ARG A 45 -3.26 -34.10 16.44
CA ARG A 45 -4.46 -33.64 15.74
C ARG A 45 -4.08 -32.42 14.91
N HIS A 46 -4.13 -32.59 13.59
CA HIS A 46 -4.08 -31.53 12.60
C HIS A 46 -5.05 -30.39 13.00
N CYS A 47 -4.50 -29.22 13.34
CA CYS A 47 -5.25 -27.97 13.25
C CYS A 47 -5.08 -27.46 11.81
N ALA A 48 -6.11 -27.64 11.00
CA ALA A 48 -6.19 -27.06 9.67
C ALA A 48 -6.25 -25.52 9.80
N CYS A 49 -5.20 -24.83 9.34
CA CYS A 49 -5.24 -23.38 9.13
C CYS A 49 -6.12 -23.09 7.91
N GLY A 50 -7.37 -22.68 8.15
CA GLY A 50 -8.26 -22.15 7.11
C GLY A 50 -7.81 -20.77 6.63
N GLU A 51 -7.67 -20.67 5.30
CA GLU A 51 -7.61 -19.51 4.38
C GLU A 51 -6.81 -18.22 4.72
N PRO A 52 -6.12 -17.61 3.73
CA PRO A 52 -5.42 -16.34 3.92
C PRO A 52 -6.42 -15.19 4.09
N ARG A 53 -6.44 -14.59 5.28
CA ARG A 53 -7.38 -13.51 5.64
C ARG A 53 -6.93 -12.17 5.07
N ARG A 54 -7.66 -11.68 4.07
CA ARG A 54 -7.48 -10.37 3.40
C ARG A 54 -7.74 -9.18 4.33
N PHE A 55 -7.02 -8.09 4.12
CA PHE A 55 -7.19 -6.77 4.75
C PHE A 55 -8.61 -6.22 4.46
N GLN A 56 -9.47 -6.05 5.47
CA GLN A 56 -10.83 -5.50 5.31
C GLN A 56 -10.90 -4.06 5.82
N ALA A 57 -11.38 -3.16 4.97
CA ALA A 57 -11.19 -1.72 5.14
C ALA A 57 -12.16 -1.00 6.11
N ARG A 58 -13.21 -1.61 6.69
CA ARG A 58 -13.88 -1.01 7.88
C ARG A 58 -13.15 -1.28 9.20
N ARG A 59 -12.20 -2.21 9.26
CA ARG A 59 -11.69 -2.70 10.55
C ARG A 59 -10.46 -1.99 11.08
N VAL A 60 -10.34 -0.71 10.74
CA VAL A 60 -9.61 0.26 11.58
C VAL A 60 -10.54 0.80 12.70
N ALA A 61 -11.87 0.63 12.58
CA ALA A 61 -12.82 1.32 13.45
C ALA A 61 -13.78 0.45 14.29
N HIS A 62 -13.87 -0.88 14.12
CA HIS A 62 -14.72 -1.73 14.99
C HIS A 62 -14.06 -3.06 15.37
N HIS A 63 -14.12 -3.36 16.67
CA HIS A 63 -13.51 -4.47 17.38
C HIS A 63 -14.12 -5.82 16.97
N ARG A 64 -13.28 -6.75 16.47
CA ARG A 64 -13.56 -8.19 16.51
C ARG A 64 -12.40 -8.89 17.22
N PRO A 65 -12.65 -9.95 18.00
CA PRO A 65 -11.59 -10.63 18.74
C PRO A 65 -10.61 -11.36 17.80
N CYS A 66 -9.31 -11.18 18.04
CA CYS A 66 -8.29 -12.14 17.57
C CYS A 66 -8.25 -13.25 18.64
N HIS A 67 -8.59 -14.50 18.29
CA HIS A 67 -8.49 -15.63 19.21
C HIS A 67 -7.02 -16.02 19.40
N GLY A 68 -6.52 -15.94 20.64
CA GLY A 68 -5.25 -16.51 21.09
C GLY A 68 -5.50 -17.30 22.36
N ARG A 69 -4.99 -18.54 22.41
CA ARG A 69 -5.02 -19.36 23.63
C ARG A 69 -3.77 -19.06 24.45
N ASP A 70 -3.97 -18.78 25.74
CA ASP A 70 -2.87 -18.63 26.69
C ASP A 70 -2.32 -20.02 27.10
N VAL A 71 -1.18 -20.04 27.81
CA VAL A 71 -0.44 -21.25 28.25
C VAL A 71 -1.26 -22.21 29.14
N HIS A 72 -2.46 -21.82 29.55
CA HIS A 72 -3.41 -22.63 30.31
C HIS A 72 -4.64 -23.09 29.48
N GLY A 73 -4.66 -22.87 28.17
CA GLY A 73 -5.72 -23.36 27.29
C GLY A 73 -7.06 -22.62 27.42
N GLN A 74 -7.11 -21.49 28.13
CA GLN A 74 -8.30 -20.64 28.22
C GLN A 74 -8.36 -19.68 27.00
N ASP A 75 -9.53 -19.62 26.37
CA ASP A 75 -9.87 -18.67 25.31
C ASP A 75 -10.15 -17.30 25.96
N HIS A 76 -9.18 -16.39 25.93
CA HIS A 76 -9.38 -15.00 26.35
C HIS A 76 -9.71 -14.14 25.13
N GLN A 77 -10.94 -13.66 25.07
CA GLN A 77 -11.42 -12.69 24.07
C GLN A 77 -10.73 -11.34 24.31
N VAL A 78 -9.57 -11.11 23.70
CA VAL A 78 -8.90 -9.79 23.76
C VAL A 78 -9.27 -9.00 22.51
N GLU A 79 -10.02 -7.92 22.68
CA GLU A 79 -10.36 -6.97 21.63
C GLU A 79 -9.08 -6.25 21.14
N ARG A 80 -8.46 -6.75 20.07
CA ARG A 80 -7.26 -6.14 19.48
C ARG A 80 -7.53 -5.71 18.04
N PRO A 81 -6.98 -4.57 17.58
CA PRO A 81 -7.00 -4.20 16.17
C PRO A 81 -6.45 -5.35 15.33
N GLN A 82 -7.03 -5.63 14.15
CA GLN A 82 -6.61 -6.73 13.27
C GLN A 82 -5.11 -6.66 12.87
N VAL A 83 -4.46 -5.53 13.10
CA VAL A 83 -3.02 -5.31 12.96
C VAL A 83 -2.19 -6.34 13.75
N CYS A 84 -2.64 -6.77 14.95
CA CYS A 84 -1.93 -7.79 15.74
C CYS A 84 -1.89 -9.17 15.04
N CYS A 85 -2.90 -9.47 14.22
CA CYS A 85 -3.02 -10.76 13.55
C CYS A 85 -2.02 -10.89 12.36
N PHE A 86 -1.41 -9.80 11.88
CA PHE A 86 -0.41 -9.81 10.80
C PHE A 86 1.05 -9.64 11.29
N GLU A 87 1.25 -9.22 12.52
CA GLU A 87 2.58 -8.97 13.11
C GLU A 87 2.76 -9.78 14.40
N PRO A 88 2.77 -11.13 14.31
CA PRO A 88 2.87 -11.98 15.48
C PRO A 88 4.18 -11.69 16.24
N GLY A 89 4.04 -11.44 17.55
CA GLY A 89 5.17 -11.17 18.45
C GLY A 89 5.59 -9.70 18.57
N LYS A 90 5.04 -8.77 17.77
CA LYS A 90 5.31 -7.33 17.95
C LYS A 90 4.38 -6.72 19.01
N LYS A 91 4.97 -5.97 19.95
CA LYS A 91 4.21 -5.11 20.86
C LYS A 91 3.76 -3.87 20.08
N LEU A 92 2.47 -3.82 19.77
CA LEU A 92 1.87 -2.63 19.17
C LEU A 92 1.52 -1.62 20.27
N PRO A 93 1.75 -0.31 20.03
CA PRO A 93 1.31 0.72 20.95
C PRO A 93 -0.22 0.74 21.04
N ASP A 94 -0.73 0.90 22.26
CA ASP A 94 -2.15 1.14 22.52
C ASP A 94 -2.47 2.61 22.22
N GLN A 95 -2.63 2.91 20.92
CA GLN A 95 -2.91 4.25 20.41
C GLN A 95 -3.99 4.21 19.35
N SER A 96 -4.86 5.23 19.35
CA SER A 96 -5.84 5.44 18.29
C SER A 96 -5.14 5.75 16.96
N ILE A 97 -5.68 5.21 15.87
CA ILE A 97 -5.22 5.52 14.52
C ILE A 97 -5.95 6.75 14.01
N THR A 98 -5.19 7.75 13.51
CA THR A 98 -5.77 8.90 12.80
C THR A 98 -5.55 8.73 11.30
N VAL A 99 -6.62 8.74 10.52
CA VAL A 99 -6.51 8.60 9.06
C VAL A 99 -6.21 9.97 8.44
N VAL A 100 -5.10 10.08 7.72
CA VAL A 100 -4.77 11.27 6.95
C VAL A 100 -5.08 11.03 5.48
N HIS A 101 -5.94 11.85 4.90
CA HIS A 101 -6.36 11.73 3.51
C HIS A 101 -6.18 13.05 2.77
N ARG A 102 -6.38 13.04 1.45
CA ARG A 102 -6.38 14.27 0.65
C ARG A 102 -7.63 15.10 0.93
N ALA A 103 -7.46 16.41 1.07
CA ALA A 103 -8.55 17.38 1.17
C ALA A 103 -9.05 17.84 -0.21
N ASP A 104 -8.20 17.75 -1.23
CA ASP A 104 -8.45 18.16 -2.60
C ASP A 104 -8.73 16.97 -3.53
N GLY A 105 -9.44 17.22 -4.64
CA GLY A 105 -9.66 16.23 -5.69
C GLY A 105 -8.34 15.70 -6.24
N SER A 106 -8.14 14.39 -6.18
CA SER A 106 -6.82 13.79 -6.35
C SER A 106 -6.84 12.46 -7.08
N GLY A 107 -5.99 12.32 -8.09
CA GLY A 107 -5.71 11.01 -8.71
C GLY A 107 -5.06 10.02 -7.72
N THR A 108 -4.27 10.52 -6.76
CA THR A 108 -3.72 9.71 -5.67
C THR A 108 -4.84 9.12 -4.80
N THR A 109 -5.89 9.90 -4.52
CA THR A 109 -7.09 9.38 -3.84
C THR A 109 -7.85 8.40 -4.72
N PHE A 110 -7.99 8.68 -6.02
CA PHE A 110 -8.66 7.78 -6.95
C PHE A 110 -8.01 6.39 -6.92
N ASN A 111 -6.68 6.31 -7.07
CA ASN A 111 -5.97 5.03 -7.08
C ASN A 111 -6.00 4.32 -5.71
N TRP A 112 -5.90 5.06 -4.61
CA TRP A 112 -6.02 4.47 -3.27
C TRP A 112 -7.41 3.87 -3.04
N THR A 113 -8.47 4.60 -3.40
CA THR A 113 -9.85 4.14 -3.23
C THR A 113 -10.23 3.04 -4.23
N ASP A 114 -9.65 3.03 -5.43
CA ASP A 114 -9.78 1.94 -6.40
C ASP A 114 -9.11 0.66 -5.88
N TYR A 115 -7.92 0.76 -5.30
CA TYR A 115 -7.28 -0.37 -4.62
C TYR A 115 -8.14 -0.91 -3.47
N LEU A 116 -8.62 -0.04 -2.57
CA LEU A 116 -9.48 -0.45 -1.46
C LEU A 116 -10.78 -1.11 -1.94
N THR A 117 -11.36 -0.62 -3.03
CA THR A 117 -12.52 -1.22 -3.69
C THR A 117 -12.19 -2.62 -4.22
N ALA A 118 -11.01 -2.83 -4.80
CA ALA A 118 -10.60 -4.12 -5.35
C ALA A 118 -10.34 -5.19 -4.28
N VAL A 119 -9.86 -4.82 -3.09
CA VAL A 119 -9.48 -5.78 -2.04
C VAL A 119 -10.52 -5.92 -0.91
N SER A 120 -11.44 -4.97 -0.78
CA SER A 120 -12.43 -4.93 0.30
C SER A 120 -13.84 -4.73 -0.26
N LYS A 121 -14.62 -5.82 -0.32
CA LYS A 121 -16.05 -5.79 -0.72
C LYS A 121 -16.84 -4.75 0.04
N GLU A 122 -16.61 -4.66 1.34
CA GLU A 122 -17.28 -3.73 2.22
C GLU A 122 -16.96 -2.25 1.89
N TRP A 123 -15.75 -1.96 1.43
CA TRP A 123 -15.40 -0.62 0.94
C TRP A 123 -16.11 -0.35 -0.39
N ALA A 124 -16.10 -1.32 -1.30
CA ALA A 124 -16.79 -1.24 -2.58
C ALA A 124 -18.30 -0.95 -2.40
N ASP A 125 -18.95 -1.61 -1.45
CA ASP A 125 -20.38 -1.48 -1.18
C ASP A 125 -20.75 -0.17 -0.46
N THR A 126 -19.80 0.55 0.15
CA THR A 126 -20.10 1.72 1.02
C THR A 126 -19.49 3.04 0.60
N VAL A 127 -18.22 3.03 0.20
CA VAL A 127 -17.47 4.24 -0.15
C VAL A 127 -17.20 4.29 -1.65
N GLY A 128 -16.87 3.14 -2.24
CA GLY A 128 -16.52 3.04 -3.65
C GLY A 128 -15.21 3.75 -3.98
N LYS A 129 -15.08 4.15 -5.25
CA LYS A 129 -13.87 4.78 -5.81
C LYS A 129 -14.15 6.16 -6.37
N GLY A 130 -13.19 7.07 -6.21
CA GLY A 130 -13.32 8.43 -6.74
C GLY A 130 -12.12 9.31 -6.38
N ALA A 131 -11.97 10.41 -7.10
CA ALA A 131 -10.95 11.42 -6.79
C ALA A 131 -11.26 12.20 -5.50
N ALA A 132 -12.51 12.13 -5.04
CA ALA A 132 -13.00 12.59 -3.74
C ALA A 132 -14.07 11.60 -3.25
N VAL A 133 -14.04 11.25 -1.97
CA VAL A 133 -15.00 10.33 -1.34
C VAL A 133 -15.34 10.81 0.07
N LYS A 134 -16.46 10.33 0.63
CA LYS A 134 -16.79 10.55 2.04
C LYS A 134 -16.00 9.56 2.90
N TRP A 135 -14.99 10.05 3.61
CA TRP A 135 -14.15 9.21 4.46
C TRP A 135 -14.93 8.67 5.66
N PRO A 136 -14.96 7.34 5.88
CA PRO A 136 -15.75 6.73 6.97
C PRO A 136 -15.03 6.72 8.33
N ALA A 137 -13.77 7.14 8.39
CA ALA A 137 -12.98 7.10 9.62
C ALA A 137 -13.53 8.06 10.67
N ALA A 138 -13.62 7.61 11.92
CA ALA A 138 -14.10 8.43 13.04
C ALA A 138 -13.16 9.60 13.36
N SER A 139 -11.85 9.40 13.17
CA SER A 139 -10.82 10.44 13.27
C SER A 139 -10.08 10.53 11.95
N SER A 140 -10.24 11.66 11.26
CA SER A 140 -9.55 11.92 10.00
C SER A 140 -9.10 13.36 9.85
N VAL A 141 -7.98 13.56 9.15
CA VAL A 141 -7.43 14.87 8.83
C VAL A 141 -7.19 14.97 7.33
N GLY A 142 -7.70 16.05 6.73
CA GLY A 142 -7.43 16.40 5.33
C GLY A 142 -6.09 17.14 5.18
N GLY A 143 -5.24 16.66 4.28
CA GLY A 143 -4.05 17.36 3.80
C GLY A 143 -4.22 17.82 2.36
N LYS A 144 -3.85 19.06 2.04
CA LYS A 144 -3.83 19.56 0.66
C LYS A 144 -2.57 19.04 -0.04
N GLY A 145 -2.73 18.39 -1.19
CA GLY A 145 -1.59 17.81 -1.93
C GLY A 145 -0.95 16.61 -1.21
N ASN A 146 0.09 16.03 -1.82
CA ASN A 146 0.88 14.98 -1.17
C ASN A 146 1.70 15.55 0.00
N GLU A 147 2.17 16.79 -0.15
CA GLU A 147 2.91 17.56 0.83
C GLU A 147 2.12 17.69 2.15
N GLY A 148 0.84 18.07 2.06
CA GLY A 148 -0.01 18.23 3.23
C GLY A 148 -0.32 16.92 3.93
N VAL A 149 -0.52 15.83 3.17
CA VAL A 149 -0.70 14.49 3.76
C VAL A 149 0.59 14.04 4.45
N ALA A 150 1.74 14.16 3.79
CA ALA A 150 3.03 13.78 4.35
C ALA A 150 3.35 14.56 5.64
N ALA A 151 3.14 15.88 5.63
CA ALA A 151 3.34 16.74 6.80
C ALA A 151 2.44 16.33 7.97
N ASN A 152 1.17 16.04 7.71
CA ASN A 152 0.23 15.60 8.75
C ASN A 152 0.59 14.23 9.32
N VAL A 153 1.01 13.27 8.48
CA VAL A 153 1.46 11.95 8.96
C VAL A 153 2.68 12.06 9.88
N ASN A 154 3.64 12.93 9.52
CA ASN A 154 4.83 13.14 10.36
C ASN A 154 4.52 13.84 11.68
N ARG A 155 3.52 14.74 11.69
CA ARG A 155 3.18 15.54 12.88
C ARG A 155 2.21 14.84 13.83
N VAL A 156 1.29 14.04 13.31
CA VAL A 156 0.22 13.41 14.09
C VAL A 156 0.64 12.01 14.53
N LYS A 157 0.75 11.80 15.84
CA LYS A 157 1.07 10.49 16.41
C LYS A 157 -0.04 9.49 16.08
N GLY A 158 0.35 8.26 15.73
CA GLY A 158 -0.59 7.21 15.32
C GLY A 158 -1.26 7.47 13.96
N ALA A 159 -0.77 8.44 13.18
CA ALA A 159 -1.34 8.71 11.87
C ALA A 159 -0.99 7.64 10.84
N ILE A 160 -1.96 7.36 9.97
CA ILE A 160 -1.76 6.57 8.75
C ILE A 160 -2.29 7.37 7.58
N GLY A 161 -1.48 7.54 6.55
CA GLY A 161 -1.87 8.23 5.32
C GLY A 161 -1.32 7.54 4.08
N TYR A 162 -1.67 8.06 2.91
CA TYR A 162 -1.23 7.53 1.63
C TYR A 162 -0.62 8.67 0.80
N VAL A 163 0.57 8.44 0.26
CA VAL A 163 1.28 9.41 -0.59
C VAL A 163 1.97 8.69 -1.74
N GLU A 164 2.37 9.47 -2.74
CA GLU A 164 3.30 9.01 -3.77
C GLU A 164 4.69 8.72 -3.15
N TYR A 165 5.36 7.65 -3.59
CA TYR A 165 6.57 7.09 -2.99
C TYR A 165 7.76 8.06 -2.93
N ALA A 166 7.92 8.98 -3.89
CA ALA A 166 8.99 9.97 -3.84
C ALA A 166 8.87 10.87 -2.58
N TYR A 167 7.65 11.11 -2.06
CA TYR A 167 7.48 11.84 -0.80
C TYR A 167 7.95 11.02 0.41
N VAL A 168 7.87 9.70 0.34
CA VAL A 168 8.36 8.80 1.39
C VAL A 168 9.87 8.84 1.43
N LYS A 169 10.52 8.67 0.27
CA LYS A 169 11.97 8.72 0.14
C LYS A 169 12.54 10.09 0.53
N LYS A 170 12.03 11.17 -0.07
CA LYS A 170 12.54 12.54 0.17
C LYS A 170 12.39 13.00 1.62
N ASN A 171 11.34 12.57 2.31
CA ASN A 171 11.08 12.97 3.69
C ASN A 171 11.50 11.89 4.72
N ASN A 172 12.19 10.82 4.30
CA ASN A 172 12.61 9.71 5.15
C ASN A 172 11.47 9.15 6.03
N MET A 173 10.29 8.96 5.42
CA MET A 173 9.10 8.53 6.14
C MET A 173 9.07 7.02 6.35
N ASN A 174 8.45 6.58 7.44
CA ASN A 174 8.12 5.18 7.62
C ASN A 174 6.95 4.79 6.72
N PHE A 175 7.05 3.61 6.11
CA PHE A 175 6.03 3.03 5.25
C PHE A 175 5.69 1.61 5.69
N LEU A 176 4.55 1.12 5.21
CA LEU A 176 4.12 -0.27 5.40
C LEU A 176 4.45 -1.11 4.17
N GLN A 177 4.78 -2.38 4.41
CA GLN A 177 4.66 -3.40 3.39
C GLN A 177 3.19 -3.72 3.15
N LEU A 178 2.85 -4.05 1.91
CA LEU A 178 1.51 -4.47 1.54
C LEU A 178 1.52 -5.89 0.98
N GLN A 179 0.48 -6.65 1.30
CA GLN A 179 0.25 -7.93 0.67
C GLN A 179 -0.27 -7.71 -0.75
N ASN A 180 0.37 -8.31 -1.74
CA ASN A 180 -0.07 -8.27 -3.13
C ASN A 180 -1.15 -9.32 -3.45
N ALA A 181 -1.63 -9.31 -4.70
CA ALA A 181 -2.68 -10.22 -5.16
C ALA A 181 -2.31 -11.72 -5.03
N ASP A 182 -1.01 -12.03 -5.04
CA ASP A 182 -0.47 -13.38 -4.91
C ASP A 182 -0.16 -13.76 -3.44
N GLY A 183 -0.55 -12.91 -2.49
CA GLY A 183 -0.44 -13.16 -1.05
C GLY A 183 0.95 -12.88 -0.46
N LYS A 184 1.86 -12.24 -1.20
CA LYS A 184 3.21 -11.88 -0.73
C LYS A 184 3.26 -10.46 -0.20
N TYR A 185 3.91 -10.27 0.94
CA TYR A 185 4.23 -8.93 1.44
C TYR A 185 5.43 -8.39 0.68
N VAL A 186 5.22 -7.26 0.01
CA VAL A 186 6.24 -6.56 -0.77
C VAL A 186 6.48 -5.18 -0.16
N SER A 187 7.69 -4.65 -0.36
CA SER A 187 8.01 -3.26 -0.05
C SER A 187 7.75 -2.40 -1.29
N PRO A 188 7.43 -1.11 -1.12
CA PRO A 188 7.39 -0.19 -2.23
C PRO A 188 8.81 0.15 -2.68
N ASP A 189 9.12 -0.13 -3.94
CA ASP A 189 10.37 0.23 -4.60
C ASP A 189 10.21 0.17 -6.13
N ASP A 190 11.24 0.65 -6.83
CA ASP A 190 11.21 0.78 -8.29
C ASP A 190 11.01 -0.58 -9.00
N THR A 191 11.49 -1.68 -8.40
CA THR A 191 11.39 -3.03 -8.98
C THR A 191 9.97 -3.60 -8.85
N THR A 192 9.33 -3.40 -7.70
CA THR A 192 7.96 -3.89 -7.44
C THR A 192 6.91 -3.10 -8.21
N PHE A 193 7.17 -1.82 -8.45
CA PHE A 193 6.38 -0.96 -9.32
C PHE A 193 6.49 -1.36 -10.79
N ALA A 194 7.71 -1.64 -11.27
CA ALA A 194 7.94 -2.15 -12.63
C ALA A 194 7.28 -3.52 -12.84
N ALA A 195 7.33 -4.40 -11.84
CA ALA A 195 6.65 -5.71 -11.89
C ALA A 195 5.13 -5.56 -12.06
N ALA A 196 4.51 -4.65 -11.30
CA ALA A 196 3.08 -4.34 -11.45
C ALA A 196 2.75 -3.80 -12.85
N ALA A 197 3.62 -2.95 -13.42
CA ALA A 197 3.45 -2.42 -14.77
C ALA A 197 3.62 -3.46 -15.89
N ALA A 198 4.54 -4.39 -15.71
CA ALA A 198 4.79 -5.48 -16.68
C ALA A 198 3.63 -6.48 -16.74
N GLY A 199 2.94 -6.71 -15.61
CA GLY A 199 1.77 -7.61 -15.55
C GLY A 199 0.46 -7.01 -16.04
N ALA A 200 0.45 -5.73 -16.44
CA ALA A 200 -0.77 -5.02 -16.78
C ALA A 200 -1.13 -5.16 -18.27
N ASP A 201 -2.40 -5.43 -18.58
CA ASP A 201 -2.91 -5.49 -19.97
C ASP A 201 -3.30 -4.10 -20.47
N TRP A 202 -2.28 -3.30 -20.81
CA TRP A 202 -2.40 -1.89 -21.20
C TRP A 202 -3.35 -1.59 -22.35
N PHE A 203 -3.73 -2.58 -23.14
CA PHE A 203 -4.55 -2.37 -24.34
C PHE A 203 -5.88 -3.12 -24.30
N SER A 204 -6.24 -3.67 -23.14
CA SER A 204 -7.58 -4.22 -22.88
C SER A 204 -8.69 -3.17 -22.97
N VAL A 205 -8.36 -1.89 -22.79
CA VAL A 205 -9.29 -0.76 -22.90
C VAL A 205 -8.74 0.35 -23.80
N PRO A 206 -9.60 1.16 -24.44
CA PRO A 206 -9.18 2.31 -25.22
C PRO A 206 -8.33 3.31 -24.41
N GLY A 207 -7.30 3.87 -25.04
CA GLY A 207 -6.49 4.95 -24.45
C GLY A 207 -5.55 4.52 -23.31
N MET A 208 -5.36 3.21 -23.10
CA MET A 208 -4.53 2.65 -22.03
C MET A 208 -5.00 3.01 -20.60
N GLY A 209 -6.25 3.45 -20.45
CA GLY A 209 -6.85 3.84 -19.18
C GLY A 209 -7.24 2.68 -18.27
N ILE A 210 -6.37 1.68 -18.15
CA ILE A 210 -6.56 0.56 -17.24
C ILE A 210 -6.32 0.97 -15.79
N SER A 211 -6.98 0.28 -14.86
CA SER A 211 -6.51 0.25 -13.48
C SER A 211 -5.40 -0.79 -13.34
N MET A 212 -4.32 -0.41 -12.67
CA MET A 212 -3.19 -1.29 -12.36
C MET A 212 -3.15 -1.67 -10.88
N VAL A 213 -4.18 -1.29 -10.11
CA VAL A 213 -4.23 -1.64 -8.69
C VAL A 213 -4.41 -3.15 -8.55
N ASN A 214 -3.80 -3.70 -7.51
CA ASN A 214 -3.81 -5.12 -7.19
C ASN A 214 -3.36 -6.01 -8.37
N ALA A 215 -2.36 -5.55 -9.14
CA ALA A 215 -1.75 -6.34 -10.19
C ALA A 215 -1.21 -7.66 -9.65
N LYS A 216 -1.37 -8.73 -10.43
CA LYS A 216 -0.83 -10.07 -10.12
C LYS A 216 0.70 -10.08 -10.26
N GLY A 217 1.34 -11.08 -9.67
CA GLY A 217 2.78 -11.27 -9.71
C GLY A 217 3.41 -11.25 -8.32
N ALA A 218 4.33 -12.18 -8.08
CA ALA A 218 4.92 -12.41 -6.76
C ALA A 218 5.65 -11.19 -6.18
N THR A 219 6.15 -10.28 -7.02
CA THR A 219 6.86 -9.06 -6.64
C THR A 219 6.08 -7.78 -6.97
N SER A 220 4.83 -7.88 -7.42
CA SER A 220 4.06 -6.70 -7.83
C SER A 220 3.61 -5.87 -6.63
N TRP A 221 3.88 -4.56 -6.66
CA TRP A 221 3.32 -3.63 -5.69
C TRP A 221 1.82 -3.42 -5.94
N PRO A 222 0.95 -3.61 -4.93
CA PRO A 222 -0.50 -3.63 -5.14
C PRO A 222 -1.13 -2.26 -5.39
N VAL A 223 -0.43 -1.14 -5.15
CA VAL A 223 -0.99 0.20 -5.37
C VAL A 223 -0.12 1.00 -6.32
N SER A 224 -0.11 0.58 -7.58
CA SER A 224 0.63 1.21 -8.67
C SER A 224 -0.32 1.89 -9.65
N THR A 225 0.12 2.99 -10.26
CA THR A 225 -0.55 3.59 -11.43
C THR A 225 0.49 4.14 -12.41
N ALA A 226 0.08 4.32 -13.65
CA ALA A 226 0.77 5.22 -14.58
C ALA A 226 0.18 6.64 -14.51
N SER A 227 0.99 7.61 -14.95
CA SER A 227 0.50 8.90 -15.42
C SER A 227 0.48 8.91 -16.93
N PHE A 228 -0.53 9.58 -17.45
CA PHE A 228 -0.81 9.63 -18.87
C PHE A 228 -0.51 11.03 -19.42
N ILE A 229 -0.04 11.05 -20.65
CA ILE A 229 0.00 12.24 -21.49
C ILE A 229 -1.21 12.16 -22.42
N LEU A 230 -1.94 13.26 -22.54
CA LEU A 230 -3.06 13.37 -23.46
C LEU A 230 -2.61 14.14 -24.70
N MET A 231 -2.88 13.59 -25.87
CA MET A 231 -2.64 14.22 -27.17
C MET A 231 -3.90 14.11 -28.02
N TYR A 232 -4.16 15.13 -28.83
CA TYR A 232 -5.23 15.07 -29.82
C TYR A 232 -4.89 14.06 -30.92
N LYS A 233 -5.86 13.23 -31.32
CA LYS A 233 -5.71 12.33 -32.47
C LYS A 233 -5.62 13.10 -33.79
N ASP A 234 -6.26 14.25 -33.87
CA ASP A 234 -6.25 15.15 -35.02
C ASP A 234 -5.80 16.54 -34.53
N PRO A 235 -4.48 16.76 -34.38
CA PRO A 235 -3.97 18.02 -33.85
C PRO A 235 -4.13 19.14 -34.88
N SER A 236 -4.59 20.31 -34.44
CA SER A 236 -4.67 21.50 -35.31
C SER A 236 -3.29 21.95 -35.79
N ASP A 237 -2.26 21.79 -34.95
CA ASP A 237 -0.86 22.01 -35.30
C ASP A 237 -0.09 20.68 -35.29
N LYS A 238 0.12 20.15 -36.50
CA LYS A 238 0.83 18.88 -36.70
C LYS A 238 2.33 18.98 -36.39
N ASN A 239 2.94 20.16 -36.53
CA ASN A 239 4.36 20.35 -36.25
C ASN A 239 4.60 20.30 -34.74
N LEU A 240 3.79 21.00 -33.95
CA LEU A 240 3.88 20.93 -32.48
C LEU A 240 3.63 19.51 -31.95
N SER A 241 2.67 18.79 -32.52
CA SER A 241 2.42 17.39 -32.18
C SER A 241 3.63 16.48 -32.47
N LYS A 242 4.29 16.65 -33.63
CA LYS A 242 5.52 15.94 -33.97
C LYS A 242 6.66 16.22 -32.99
N GLU A 243 6.86 17.48 -32.62
CA GLU A 243 7.90 17.84 -31.65
C GLU A 243 7.62 17.30 -30.24
N ALA A 244 6.34 17.31 -29.80
CA ALA A 244 5.96 16.67 -28.55
C ALA A 244 6.25 15.17 -28.55
N ILE A 245 5.93 14.46 -29.64
CA ILE A 245 6.27 13.03 -29.78
C ILE A 245 7.78 12.81 -29.77
N LYS A 246 8.56 13.62 -30.49
CA LYS A 246 10.04 13.54 -30.48
C LYS A 246 10.59 13.71 -29.06
N PHE A 247 10.06 14.65 -28.29
CA PHE A 247 10.45 14.85 -26.89
C PHE A 247 10.17 13.60 -26.03
N PHE A 248 8.98 13.01 -26.13
CA PHE A 248 8.66 11.79 -25.36
C PHE A 248 9.44 10.57 -25.84
N ASP A 249 9.72 10.45 -27.14
CA ASP A 249 10.58 9.40 -27.67
C ASP A 249 12.01 9.52 -27.15
N TRP A 250 12.55 10.73 -27.12
CA TRP A 250 13.84 11.02 -26.49
C TRP A 250 13.82 10.68 -25.00
N ALA A 251 12.75 11.03 -24.28
CA ALA A 251 12.60 10.72 -22.86
C ALA A 251 12.54 9.20 -22.61
N PHE A 252 11.87 8.43 -23.46
CA PHE A 252 11.88 6.96 -23.35
C PHE A 252 13.26 6.34 -23.63
N LYS A 253 14.03 6.91 -24.57
CA LYS A 253 15.36 6.40 -24.95
C LYS A 253 16.45 6.78 -23.94
N ASN A 254 16.44 8.03 -23.47
CA ASN A 254 17.54 8.63 -22.72
C ASN A 254 17.16 9.03 -21.29
N GLY A 255 15.87 9.07 -20.96
CA GLY A 255 15.35 9.63 -19.71
C GLY A 255 15.28 8.66 -18.54
N LYS A 256 15.65 7.38 -18.70
CA LYS A 256 15.52 6.39 -17.62
C LYS A 256 16.33 6.75 -16.38
N GLY A 257 17.57 7.20 -16.55
CA GLY A 257 18.43 7.65 -15.44
C GLY A 257 17.82 8.85 -14.71
N MET A 258 17.40 9.87 -15.46
CA MET A 258 16.73 11.05 -14.90
C MET A 258 15.42 10.71 -14.17
N ALA A 259 14.65 9.74 -14.68
CA ALA A 259 13.45 9.27 -14.01
C ALA A 259 13.81 8.63 -12.65
N ALA A 260 14.80 7.74 -12.64
CA ALA A 260 15.25 7.07 -11.42
C ALA A 260 15.82 8.05 -10.38
N GLU A 261 16.60 9.05 -10.81
CA GLU A 261 17.11 10.14 -9.93
C GLU A 261 15.98 10.95 -9.28
N LEU A 262 14.82 11.02 -9.93
CA LEU A 262 13.62 11.67 -9.42
C LEU A 262 12.66 10.70 -8.73
N ASP A 263 13.11 9.47 -8.46
CA ASP A 263 12.35 8.38 -7.83
C ASP A 263 11.15 7.87 -8.63
N TYR A 264 11.19 8.04 -9.96
CA TYR A 264 10.20 7.49 -10.88
C TYR A 264 10.67 6.20 -11.52
N VAL A 265 9.72 5.28 -11.71
CA VAL A 265 9.96 4.03 -12.43
C VAL A 265 9.89 4.29 -13.93
N PRO A 266 10.98 4.06 -14.68
CA PRO A 266 10.93 4.13 -16.13
C PRO A 266 10.02 3.04 -16.67
N LEU A 267 9.22 3.37 -17.70
CA LEU A 267 8.40 2.37 -18.37
C LEU A 267 9.29 1.27 -18.99
N PRO A 268 8.88 -0.01 -18.92
CA PRO A 268 9.61 -1.10 -19.57
C PRO A 268 9.76 -0.86 -21.08
N ASP A 269 10.89 -1.30 -21.67
CA ASP A 269 11.14 -1.11 -23.11
C ASP A 269 10.07 -1.75 -23.98
N ALA A 270 9.57 -2.92 -23.58
CA ALA A 270 8.46 -3.58 -24.24
C ALA A 270 7.21 -2.69 -24.32
N LEU A 271 6.88 -1.98 -23.23
CA LEU A 271 5.73 -1.09 -23.20
C LEU A 271 5.95 0.17 -24.04
N THR A 272 7.13 0.79 -23.96
CA THR A 272 7.41 1.98 -24.80
C THR A 272 7.43 1.65 -26.29
N LYS A 273 7.84 0.43 -26.67
CA LYS A 273 7.71 -0.08 -28.04
C LYS A 273 6.23 -0.19 -28.45
N GLN A 274 5.39 -0.79 -27.62
CA GLN A 274 3.94 -0.89 -27.88
C GLN A 274 3.27 0.48 -28.01
N ILE A 275 3.68 1.48 -27.21
CA ILE A 275 3.17 2.86 -27.31
C ILE A 275 3.49 3.45 -28.69
N ARG A 276 4.73 3.29 -29.17
CA ARG A 276 5.14 3.76 -30.51
C ARG A 276 4.30 3.13 -31.61
N GLU A 277 4.12 1.81 -31.55
CA GLU A 277 3.47 1.04 -32.61
C GLU A 277 1.94 1.18 -32.61
N ARG A 278 1.32 1.30 -31.44
CA ARG A 278 -0.14 1.19 -31.28
C ARG A 278 -0.82 2.50 -30.92
N VAL A 279 -0.12 3.45 -30.31
CA VAL A 279 -0.73 4.70 -29.80
C VAL A 279 -0.34 5.87 -30.68
N TRP A 280 0.95 6.09 -30.92
CA TRP A 280 1.41 7.24 -31.70
C TRP A 280 0.98 7.16 -33.17
N THR A 281 0.81 5.96 -33.71
CA THR A 281 0.25 5.71 -35.04
C THR A 281 -1.22 6.14 -35.19
N GLN A 282 -1.94 6.37 -34.09
CA GLN A 282 -3.31 6.89 -34.12
C GLN A 282 -3.38 8.42 -34.28
N ILE A 283 -2.25 9.12 -34.17
CA ILE A 283 -2.18 10.58 -34.29
C ILE A 283 -1.95 10.95 -35.75
N LYS A 284 -2.84 11.76 -36.32
CA LYS A 284 -2.83 12.20 -37.73
C LYS A 284 -1.86 13.36 -37.97
N ASN A 285 -0.58 13.10 -37.72
CA ASN A 285 0.52 14.04 -37.94
C ASN A 285 0.89 14.24 -39.42
#